data_AF-A0AAD6YHN3-F1
#
_entry.id   AF-A0AAD6YHN3-F1
#
_cell.length_a   1.000
_cell.length_b   1.000
_cell.length_c   1.000
_cell.angle_alpha   90.00
_cell.angle_beta   90.00
_cell.angle_gamma   90.00
#
_symmetry.space_group_name_H-M   'P 1'
#
loop_
_entity.id
_entity.type
_entity.pdbx_description
1 polymer ?
#
loop_
_entity_poly.entity_id
_entity_poly.type
_entity_poly.pdbx_seq_one_letter_code
_entity_poly.pdbx_strand_id
1 'polypeptide(L)'
;MGRRAKHFTTAERASAQKEHYTKYNNSPHGKAVRAAENRLRNRRQVSNWSIPRLLPLSYRIEELAQLPLPENESLFREAFRCTLDERALARWKKEPPFTPDDDPTDPRSREYRTCTKDLVIALHGVRLREQRVRDHRRRDYFRKLGTKGAFDKLREEVERRLQVWERVTALNIYDPHDHSRQYAMLQHFIFWEARTIYHIYYAKFLQ
;
A
#
# COMPACT_ATOMS: atom_id res chain seq x y z
N MET A 1 -35.59 15.89 -57.32
CA MET A 1 -36.30 15.77 -56.02
C MET A 1 -35.40 16.26 -54.90
N GLY A 2 -35.58 17.51 -54.45
CA GLY A 2 -34.69 18.18 -53.49
C GLY A 2 -35.02 17.81 -52.03
N ARG A 3 -34.00 17.41 -51.25
CA ARG A 3 -34.12 17.20 -49.80
C ARG A 3 -34.30 18.56 -49.10
N ARG A 4 -35.46 18.80 -48.47
CA ARG A 4 -35.67 19.96 -47.58
C ARG A 4 -34.83 19.77 -46.31
N ALA A 5 -33.99 20.76 -45.98
CA ALA A 5 -33.27 20.80 -44.72
C ALA A 5 -34.28 21.03 -43.57
N LYS A 6 -34.35 20.10 -42.61
CA LYS A 6 -35.12 20.30 -41.37
C LYS A 6 -34.35 21.25 -40.46
N HIS A 7 -34.83 22.47 -40.31
CA HIS A 7 -34.30 23.42 -39.32
C HIS A 7 -34.87 23.08 -37.95
N PHE A 8 -34.14 22.29 -37.17
CA PHE A 8 -34.47 22.08 -35.76
C PHE A 8 -34.18 23.35 -34.98
N THR A 9 -35.18 23.83 -34.24
CA THR A 9 -35.04 24.89 -33.24
C THR A 9 -34.06 24.46 -32.14
N THR A 10 -33.50 25.43 -31.41
CA THR A 10 -32.58 25.15 -30.30
C THR A 10 -33.21 24.26 -29.23
N ALA A 11 -34.51 24.43 -28.97
CA ALA A 11 -35.29 23.59 -28.04
C ALA A 11 -35.41 22.13 -28.53
N GLU A 12 -35.68 21.92 -29.82
CA GLU A 12 -35.78 20.57 -30.40
C GLU A 12 -34.42 19.85 -30.46
N ARG A 13 -33.32 20.59 -30.64
CA ARG A 13 -31.98 20.02 -30.54
C ARG A 13 -31.68 19.55 -29.12
N ALA A 14 -32.06 20.34 -28.12
CA ALA A 14 -31.85 20.00 -26.72
C ALA A 14 -32.70 18.78 -26.30
N SER A 15 -33.96 18.69 -26.73
CA SER A 15 -34.81 17.52 -26.44
C SER A 15 -34.30 16.25 -27.11
N ALA A 16 -33.93 16.32 -28.40
CA ALA A 16 -33.38 15.18 -29.13
C ALA A 16 -32.06 14.69 -28.51
N GLN A 17 -31.21 15.61 -28.06
CA GLN A 17 -29.96 15.27 -27.38
C GLN A 17 -30.22 14.60 -26.02
N LYS A 18 -31.21 15.09 -25.26
CA LYS A 18 -31.63 14.48 -23.98
C LYS A 18 -32.20 13.07 -24.20
N GLU A 19 -33.03 12.87 -25.22
CA GLU A 19 -33.57 11.56 -25.58
C GLU A 19 -32.47 10.58 -26.00
N HIS A 20 -31.55 11.03 -26.86
CA HIS A 20 -30.41 10.23 -27.29
C HIS A 20 -29.52 9.82 -26.10
N TYR A 21 -29.22 10.76 -25.21
CA TYR A 21 -28.45 10.50 -23.99
C TYR A 21 -29.15 9.51 -23.06
N THR A 22 -30.47 9.65 -22.89
CA THR A 22 -31.29 8.75 -22.08
C THR A 22 -31.31 7.34 -22.67
N LYS A 23 -31.49 7.23 -24.00
CA LYS A 23 -31.47 5.96 -24.73
C LYS A 23 -30.11 5.28 -24.65
N TYR A 24 -29.04 6.03 -24.83
CA TYR A 24 -27.66 5.53 -24.68
C TYR A 24 -27.41 5.01 -23.26
N ASN A 25 -27.75 5.79 -22.23
CA ASN A 25 -27.57 5.40 -20.84
C ASN A 25 -28.34 4.11 -20.47
N ASN A 26 -29.52 3.93 -21.04
CA ASN A 26 -30.35 2.74 -20.77
C ASN A 26 -29.97 1.50 -21.61
N SER A 27 -29.13 1.66 -22.63
CA SER A 27 -28.62 0.56 -23.43
C SER A 27 -27.72 -0.39 -22.63
N PRO A 28 -27.58 -1.68 -23.02
CA PRO A 28 -26.65 -2.62 -22.38
C PRO A 28 -25.20 -2.09 -22.37
N HIS A 29 -24.77 -1.46 -23.47
CA HIS A 29 -23.44 -0.88 -23.60
C HIS A 29 -23.24 0.31 -22.66
N GLY A 30 -24.19 1.26 -22.61
CA GLY A 30 -24.13 2.40 -21.69
C GLY A 30 -24.17 1.99 -20.21
N LYS A 31 -24.89 0.91 -19.87
CA LYS A 31 -24.85 0.31 -18.53
C LYS A 31 -23.47 -0.30 -18.22
N ALA A 32 -22.85 -1.00 -19.17
CA ALA A 32 -21.53 -1.60 -19.00
C ALA A 32 -20.43 -0.54 -18.81
N VAL A 33 -20.45 0.54 -19.60
CA VAL A 33 -19.52 1.67 -19.47
C VAL A 33 -19.68 2.34 -18.10
N ARG A 34 -20.92 2.65 -17.67
CA ARG A 34 -21.17 3.20 -16.33
C ARG A 34 -20.73 2.26 -15.20
N ALA A 35 -20.91 0.95 -15.37
CA ALA A 35 -20.43 -0.03 -14.39
C ALA A 35 -18.90 -0.05 -14.31
N ALA A 36 -18.19 0.08 -15.45
CA ALA A 36 -16.74 0.18 -15.50
C ALA A 36 -16.24 1.49 -14.89
N GLU A 37 -16.87 2.63 -15.22
CA GLU A 37 -16.57 3.94 -14.63
C GLU A 37 -16.83 3.95 -13.13
N ASN A 38 -17.96 3.39 -12.67
CA ASN A 38 -18.25 3.25 -11.24
C ASN A 38 -17.22 2.34 -10.54
N ARG A 39 -16.76 1.26 -11.19
CA ARG A 39 -15.66 0.43 -10.66
C ARG A 39 -14.35 1.21 -10.55
N LEU A 40 -14.02 2.04 -11.53
CA LEU A 40 -12.84 2.91 -11.51
C LEU A 40 -12.95 4.04 -10.47
N ARG A 41 -14.15 4.62 -10.31
CA ARG A 41 -14.45 5.66 -9.33
C ARG A 41 -14.45 5.10 -7.90
N ASN A 42 -15.00 3.91 -7.69
CA ASN A 42 -14.94 3.21 -6.41
C ASN A 42 -13.50 2.77 -6.07
N ARG A 43 -12.68 2.41 -7.07
CA ARG A 43 -11.23 2.19 -6.88
C ARG A 43 -10.48 3.44 -6.41
N ARG A 44 -10.98 4.64 -6.72
CA ARG A 44 -10.40 5.94 -6.31
C ARG A 44 -11.04 6.53 -5.06
N GLN A 45 -12.08 5.92 -4.51
CA GLN A 45 -12.54 6.29 -3.18
C GLN A 45 -11.49 5.82 -2.17
N VAL A 46 -10.59 6.74 -1.82
CA VAL A 46 -9.86 6.68 -0.56
C VAL A 46 -10.93 6.46 0.51
N SER A 47 -10.96 5.27 1.12
CA SER A 47 -11.90 4.99 2.19
C SER A 47 -11.70 6.08 3.25
N ASN A 48 -12.73 6.92 3.48
CA ASN A 48 -12.72 7.98 4.51
C ASN A 48 -12.70 7.41 5.95
N TRP A 49 -12.28 6.17 6.11
CA TRP A 49 -12.21 5.47 7.37
C TRP A 49 -10.89 5.87 8.03
N SER A 50 -10.90 6.94 8.82
CA SER A 50 -9.89 7.15 9.86
C SER A 50 -10.36 6.47 11.15
N ILE A 51 -9.44 5.86 11.89
CA ILE A 51 -9.75 5.37 13.23
C ILE A 51 -10.16 6.59 14.09
N PRO A 52 -11.38 6.59 14.68
CA PRO A 52 -11.81 7.72 15.50
C PRO A 52 -10.89 7.92 16.71
N ARG A 53 -10.64 9.19 17.07
CA ARG A 53 -9.91 9.63 18.27
C ARG A 53 -8.41 9.35 18.29
N LEU A 54 -7.78 9.14 17.13
CA LEU A 54 -6.33 9.25 17.02
C LEU A 54 -5.94 10.65 16.58
N LEU A 55 -4.78 11.12 17.06
CA LEU A 55 -4.16 12.34 16.56
C LEU A 55 -3.75 12.12 15.09
N PRO A 56 -3.71 13.19 14.27
CA PRO A 56 -3.17 13.12 12.92
C PRO A 56 -1.78 12.49 12.90
N LEU A 57 -1.50 11.66 11.89
CA LEU A 57 -0.18 11.08 11.71
C LEU A 57 0.83 12.18 11.37
N SER A 58 2.10 11.96 11.75
CA SER A 58 3.17 12.84 11.31
C SER A 58 3.32 12.80 9.80
N TYR A 59 3.62 13.95 9.19
CA TYR A 59 3.84 14.08 7.74
C TYR A 59 4.88 13.06 7.22
N ARG A 60 5.95 12.83 7.98
CA ARG A 60 7.02 11.88 7.62
C ARG A 60 6.52 10.44 7.49
N ILE A 61 5.59 10.02 8.37
CA ILE A 61 4.98 8.68 8.28
C ILE A 61 4.13 8.59 7.01
N GLU A 62 3.32 9.61 6.73
CA GLU A 62 2.44 9.62 5.55
C GLU A 62 3.23 9.63 4.24
N GLU A 63 4.31 10.41 4.17
CA GLU A 63 5.19 10.51 3.01
C GLU A 63 5.87 9.16 2.72
N LEU A 64 6.52 8.56 3.73
CA LEU A 64 7.18 7.27 3.58
C LEU A 64 6.19 6.15 3.26
N ALA A 65 5.01 6.15 3.88
CA ALA A 65 3.99 5.13 3.62
C ALA A 65 3.50 5.12 2.17
N GLN A 66 3.57 6.26 1.49
CA GLN A 66 3.06 6.43 0.13
C GLN A 66 4.08 6.10 -0.96
N LEU A 67 5.36 5.91 -0.63
CA LEU A 67 6.35 5.56 -1.65
C LEU A 67 6.00 4.21 -2.32
N PRO A 68 6.23 4.11 -3.64
CA PRO A 68 5.90 2.90 -4.39
C PRO A 68 6.79 1.73 -3.96
N LEU A 69 6.21 0.52 -3.98
CA LEU A 69 6.96 -0.71 -3.82
C LEU A 69 7.59 -1.12 -5.17
N PRO A 70 8.71 -1.86 -5.16
CA PRO A 70 9.36 -2.33 -6.38
C PRO A 70 8.64 -3.55 -7.00
N GLU A 71 7.34 -3.43 -7.28
CA GLU A 71 6.49 -4.54 -7.74
C GLU A 71 6.89 -5.11 -9.12
N ASN A 72 7.68 -4.36 -9.88
CA ASN A 72 8.18 -4.75 -11.19
C ASN A 72 9.43 -5.64 -11.14
N GLU A 73 10.13 -5.69 -10.00
CA GLU A 73 11.34 -6.49 -9.83
C GLU A 73 10.99 -7.98 -9.72
N SER A 74 11.78 -8.85 -10.38
CA SER A 74 11.55 -10.30 -10.37
C SER A 74 11.64 -10.88 -8.96
N LEU A 75 12.68 -10.51 -8.21
CA LEU A 75 12.90 -10.93 -6.82
C LEU A 75 11.74 -10.55 -5.90
N PHE A 76 11.14 -9.37 -6.11
CA PHE A 76 9.96 -8.97 -5.35
C PHE A 76 8.81 -9.94 -5.59
N ARG A 77 8.56 -10.29 -6.86
CA ARG A 77 7.46 -11.18 -7.26
C ARG A 77 7.68 -12.60 -6.76
N GLU A 78 8.91 -13.10 -6.81
CA GLU A 78 9.28 -14.42 -6.30
C GLU A 78 9.09 -14.51 -4.78
N ALA A 79 9.63 -13.54 -4.04
CA ALA A 79 9.44 -13.45 -2.60
C ALA A 79 7.94 -13.28 -2.24
N PHE A 80 7.20 -12.45 -2.98
CA PHE A 80 5.76 -12.29 -2.79
C PHE A 80 4.98 -13.60 -3.04
N ARG A 81 5.43 -14.44 -3.98
CA ARG A 81 4.83 -15.76 -4.29
C ARG A 81 5.32 -16.90 -3.41
N CYS A 82 6.26 -16.64 -2.48
CA CYS A 82 6.83 -17.67 -1.61
C CYS A 82 7.64 -18.74 -2.36
N THR A 83 8.28 -18.38 -3.48
CA THR A 83 9.13 -19.29 -4.25
C THR A 83 10.62 -19.21 -3.87
N LEU A 84 10.98 -18.26 -3.00
CA LEU A 84 12.35 -18.01 -2.53
C LEU A 84 12.56 -18.63 -1.14
N ASP A 85 13.77 -19.14 -0.86
CA ASP A 85 14.13 -19.60 0.50
C ASP A 85 14.31 -18.40 1.44
N GLU A 86 13.37 -18.24 2.38
CA GLU A 86 13.32 -17.10 3.29
C GLU A 86 14.18 -17.28 4.55
N ARG A 87 14.89 -18.41 4.72
CA ARG A 87 15.73 -18.65 5.91
C ARG A 87 16.75 -17.53 6.11
N ALA A 88 17.39 -17.09 5.04
CA ALA A 88 18.35 -15.98 5.07
C ALA A 88 17.69 -14.61 5.39
N LEU A 89 16.38 -14.47 5.15
CA LEU A 89 15.62 -13.25 5.43
C LEU A 89 15.16 -13.15 6.89
N ALA A 90 15.12 -14.28 7.61
CA ALA A 90 14.47 -14.38 8.92
C ALA A 90 15.01 -13.38 9.95
N ARG A 91 16.34 -13.14 9.98
CA ARG A 91 16.94 -12.18 10.92
C ARG A 91 16.53 -10.74 10.63
N TRP A 92 16.39 -10.38 9.36
CA TRP A 92 16.07 -9.02 8.91
C TRP A 92 14.58 -8.68 9.04
N LYS A 93 13.74 -9.68 9.33
CA LYS A 93 12.32 -9.50 9.63
C LYS A 93 12.07 -9.06 11.08
N LYS A 94 13.05 -9.22 11.95
CA LYS A 94 12.96 -8.82 13.36
C LYS A 94 13.06 -7.30 13.51
N GLU A 95 12.65 -6.80 14.66
CA GLU A 95 12.90 -5.40 15.03
C GLU A 95 14.40 -5.18 15.24
N PRO A 96 14.98 -4.05 14.79
CA PRO A 96 16.35 -3.69 15.14
C PRO A 96 16.52 -3.54 16.66
N PRO A 97 17.74 -3.69 17.20
CA PRO A 97 19.02 -3.78 16.49
C PRO A 97 19.29 -5.16 15.86
N PHE A 98 19.80 -5.14 14.63
CA PHE A 98 20.39 -6.26 13.94
C PHE A 98 21.82 -6.54 14.41
N THR A 99 22.16 -7.82 14.46
CA THR A 99 23.54 -8.28 14.67
C THR A 99 24.41 -7.95 13.45
N PRO A 100 25.73 -7.80 13.64
CA PRO A 100 26.68 -7.76 12.52
C PRO A 100 26.47 -8.92 11.56
N ASP A 101 26.80 -8.67 10.30
CA ASP A 101 26.69 -9.68 9.27
C ASP A 101 28.01 -10.43 9.16
N ASP A 102 27.95 -11.77 9.14
CA ASP A 102 29.11 -12.65 8.98
C ASP A 102 29.47 -12.85 7.49
N ASP A 103 28.89 -12.05 6.59
CA ASP A 103 29.21 -12.08 5.16
C ASP A 103 30.67 -11.65 4.93
N PRO A 104 31.54 -12.54 4.40
CA PRO A 104 32.95 -12.24 4.18
C PRO A 104 33.18 -11.26 3.02
N THR A 105 32.13 -10.93 2.25
CA THR A 105 32.23 -10.02 1.10
C THR A 105 32.55 -8.61 1.56
N ASP A 106 33.54 -7.96 0.92
CA ASP A 106 33.90 -6.57 1.21
C ASP A 106 32.67 -5.64 1.13
N PRO A 107 32.30 -4.92 2.21
CA PRO A 107 31.17 -3.98 2.23
C PRO A 107 31.26 -2.87 1.16
N ARG A 108 32.46 -2.58 0.65
CA ARG A 108 32.69 -1.59 -0.41
C ARG A 108 32.53 -2.17 -1.81
N SER A 109 32.49 -3.48 -1.96
CA SER A 109 32.38 -4.17 -3.24
C SER A 109 31.02 -3.93 -3.93
N ARG A 110 31.01 -4.02 -5.25
CA ARG A 110 29.77 -3.97 -6.05
C ARG A 110 28.84 -5.14 -5.72
N GLU A 111 29.41 -6.32 -5.51
CA GLU A 111 28.68 -7.54 -5.18
C GLU A 111 27.90 -7.37 -3.88
N TYR A 112 28.55 -6.92 -2.80
CA TYR A 112 27.89 -6.68 -1.52
C TYR A 112 26.71 -5.71 -1.64
N ARG A 113 26.88 -4.63 -2.42
CA ARG A 113 25.82 -3.64 -2.65
C ARG A 113 24.65 -4.21 -3.44
N THR A 114 24.92 -5.00 -4.49
CA THR A 114 23.88 -5.70 -5.26
C THR A 114 23.12 -6.68 -4.37
N CYS A 115 23.82 -7.53 -3.63
CA CYS A 115 23.20 -8.48 -2.69
C CYS A 115 22.34 -7.77 -1.64
N THR A 116 22.80 -6.63 -1.12
CA THR A 116 22.03 -5.82 -0.17
C THR A 116 20.76 -5.24 -0.81
N LYS A 117 20.84 -4.75 -2.05
CA LYS A 117 19.68 -4.25 -2.79
C LYS A 117 18.66 -5.38 -3.03
N ASP A 118 19.13 -6.52 -3.49
CA ASP A 118 18.30 -7.71 -3.77
C ASP A 118 17.60 -8.21 -2.51
N LEU A 119 18.32 -8.18 -1.38
CA LEU A 119 17.78 -8.49 -0.06
C LEU A 119 16.63 -7.55 0.33
N VAL A 120 16.79 -6.23 0.15
CA VAL A 120 15.72 -5.25 0.39
C VAL A 120 14.49 -5.53 -0.48
N ILE A 121 14.70 -5.78 -1.78
CA ILE A 121 13.63 -6.08 -2.74
C ILE A 121 12.85 -7.33 -2.33
N ALA A 122 13.55 -8.41 -1.99
CA ALA A 122 12.92 -9.64 -1.52
C ALA A 122 12.11 -9.41 -0.23
N LEU A 123 12.66 -8.66 0.73
CA LEU A 123 11.96 -8.33 1.98
C LEU A 123 10.68 -7.52 1.74
N HIS A 124 10.65 -6.59 0.78
CA HIS A 124 9.41 -5.90 0.41
C HIS A 124 8.33 -6.89 -0.06
N GLY A 125 8.70 -7.88 -0.89
CA GLY A 125 7.78 -8.91 -1.35
C GLY A 125 7.21 -9.74 -0.20
N VAL A 126 8.07 -10.21 0.70
CA VAL A 126 7.67 -10.98 1.89
C VAL A 126 6.74 -10.16 2.79
N ARG A 127 7.11 -8.91 3.10
CA ARG A 127 6.32 -8.04 3.98
C ARG A 127 4.94 -7.73 3.42
N LEU A 128 4.83 -7.48 2.11
CA LEU A 128 3.53 -7.25 1.48
C LEU A 128 2.64 -8.50 1.57
N ARG A 129 3.22 -9.69 1.34
CA ARG A 129 2.49 -10.96 1.48
C ARG A 129 1.97 -11.13 2.91
N GLU A 130 2.82 -10.93 3.91
CA GLU A 130 2.42 -11.02 5.32
C GLU A 130 1.35 -9.99 5.68
N GLN A 131 1.45 -8.76 5.17
CA GLN A 131 0.43 -7.74 5.36
C GLN A 131 -0.92 -8.21 4.81
N ARG A 132 -0.97 -8.79 3.60
CA ARG A 132 -2.22 -9.35 3.03
C ARG A 132 -2.82 -10.46 3.89
N VAL A 133 -1.98 -11.33 4.45
CA VAL A 133 -2.45 -12.37 5.39
C VAL A 133 -3.03 -11.74 6.66
N ARG A 134 -2.35 -10.73 7.24
CA ARG A 134 -2.87 -9.99 8.41
C ARG A 134 -4.17 -9.27 8.08
N ASP A 135 -4.28 -8.66 6.91
CA ASP A 135 -5.47 -7.94 6.44
C ASP A 135 -6.68 -8.85 6.29
N HIS A 136 -6.48 -10.07 5.79
CA HIS A 136 -7.54 -11.08 5.75
C HIS A 136 -8.06 -11.39 7.16
N ARG A 137 -7.14 -11.65 8.11
CA ARG A 137 -7.50 -11.90 9.52
C ARG A 137 -8.18 -10.69 10.18
N ARG A 138 -7.72 -9.46 9.89
CA ARG A 138 -8.34 -8.23 10.39
C ARG A 138 -9.77 -8.08 9.89
N ARG A 139 -10.02 -8.35 8.61
CA ARG A 139 -11.40 -8.33 8.06
C ARG A 139 -12.30 -9.34 8.77
N ASP A 140 -11.81 -10.56 9.02
CA ASP A 140 -12.59 -11.57 9.74
C ASP A 140 -12.88 -11.14 11.19
N TYR A 141 -11.90 -10.52 11.86
CA TYR A 141 -12.06 -9.96 13.20
C TYR A 141 -13.10 -8.81 13.24
N PHE A 142 -13.04 -7.90 12.26
CA PHE A 142 -14.01 -6.82 12.08
C PHE A 142 -15.44 -7.34 11.92
N ARG A 143 -15.63 -8.42 11.15
CA ARG A 143 -16.94 -9.06 10.99
C ARG A 143 -17.47 -9.67 12.30
N LYS A 144 -16.59 -10.21 13.14
CA LYS A 144 -16.99 -10.91 14.39
C LYS A 144 -17.30 -9.97 15.55
N LEU A 145 -16.50 -8.92 15.76
CA LEU A 145 -16.63 -8.03 16.93
C LEU A 145 -17.48 -6.78 16.67
N GLY A 146 -17.80 -6.53 15.40
CA GLY A 146 -18.42 -5.27 14.99
C GLY A 146 -17.44 -4.09 15.04
N THR A 147 -17.91 -2.97 14.51
CA THR A 147 -17.08 -1.80 14.20
C THR A 147 -16.41 -1.19 15.43
N LYS A 148 -17.13 -1.07 16.55
CA LYS A 148 -16.63 -0.38 17.75
C LYS A 148 -15.45 -1.13 18.40
N GLY A 149 -15.62 -2.41 18.72
CA GLY A 149 -14.58 -3.22 19.36
C GLY A 149 -13.35 -3.44 18.46
N ALA A 150 -13.57 -3.49 17.14
CA ALA A 150 -12.47 -3.60 16.19
C ALA A 150 -11.63 -2.30 16.12
N PHE A 151 -12.28 -1.12 16.16
CA PHE A 151 -11.55 0.15 16.17
C PHE A 151 -10.71 0.40 17.42
N ASP A 152 -11.21 0.02 18.59
CA ASP A 152 -10.43 0.15 19.83
C ASP A 152 -9.14 -0.69 19.75
N LYS A 153 -9.21 -1.90 19.18
CA LYS A 153 -8.03 -2.75 18.97
C LYS A 153 -7.07 -2.21 17.92
N LEU A 154 -7.58 -1.60 16.85
CA LEU A 154 -6.70 -0.93 15.88
C LEU A 154 -6.00 0.27 16.50
N ARG A 155 -6.69 1.03 17.36
CA ARG A 155 -6.11 2.17 18.08
C ARG A 155 -4.92 1.72 18.92
N GLU A 156 -5.11 0.70 19.76
CA GLU A 156 -4.04 0.09 20.56
C GLU A 156 -2.88 -0.45 19.68
N GLU A 157 -3.17 -0.98 18.49
CA GLU A 157 -2.13 -1.42 17.56
C GLU A 157 -1.33 -0.25 16.98
N VAL A 158 -2.02 0.83 16.57
CA VAL A 158 -1.35 2.04 16.03
C VAL A 158 -0.48 2.71 17.07
N GLU A 159 -0.98 2.89 18.30
CA GLU A 159 -0.22 3.52 19.39
C GLU A 159 1.06 2.74 19.72
N ARG A 160 0.99 1.41 19.82
CA ARG A 160 2.18 0.57 20.02
C ARG A 160 3.18 0.68 18.87
N ARG A 161 2.69 0.78 17.63
CA ARG A 161 3.57 0.95 16.47
C ARG A 161 4.20 2.33 16.41
N LEU A 162 3.49 3.38 16.83
CA LEU A 162 4.06 4.73 16.95
C LEU A 162 5.22 4.74 17.98
N GLN A 163 5.09 4.03 19.10
CA GLN A 163 6.18 3.88 20.06
C GLN A 163 7.39 3.14 19.45
N VAL A 164 7.16 2.10 18.65
CA VAL A 164 8.24 1.40 17.92
C VAL A 164 8.88 2.34 16.90
N TRP A 165 8.08 3.08 16.14
CA TRP A 165 8.54 4.05 15.16
C TRP A 165 9.46 5.11 15.80
N GLU A 166 9.03 5.71 16.91
CA GLU A 166 9.83 6.70 17.65
C GLU A 166 11.15 6.11 18.14
N ARG A 167 11.09 4.93 18.79
CA ARG A 167 12.29 4.22 19.25
C ARG A 167 13.27 3.95 18.10
N VAL A 168 12.78 3.39 17.00
CA VAL A 168 13.63 2.93 15.89
C VAL A 168 14.15 4.08 15.04
N THR A 169 13.39 5.16 14.86
CA THR A 169 13.88 6.34 14.13
C THR A 169 14.88 7.18 14.93
N ALA A 170 14.89 7.04 16.26
CA ALA A 170 15.92 7.59 17.12
C ALA A 170 17.20 6.75 17.16
N LEU A 171 17.18 5.50 16.67
CA LEU A 171 18.38 4.66 16.59
C LEU A 171 19.36 5.23 15.56
N ASN A 172 20.47 5.78 16.04
CA ASN A 172 21.60 6.18 15.20
C ASN A 172 22.82 5.28 15.46
N ILE A 173 22.62 3.97 15.35
CA ILE A 173 23.61 2.94 15.74
C ILE A 173 24.34 2.29 14.58
N TYR A 174 23.87 2.48 13.33
CA TYR A 174 24.49 1.92 12.14
C TYR A 174 25.09 3.04 11.30
N ASP A 175 26.42 3.02 11.20
CA ASP A 175 27.11 3.86 10.25
C ASP A 175 26.80 3.43 8.80
N PRO A 176 26.34 4.32 7.90
CA PRO A 176 25.99 3.96 6.53
C PRO A 176 27.17 3.45 5.68
N HIS A 177 28.40 3.76 6.06
CA HIS A 177 29.61 3.34 5.37
C HIS A 177 30.13 2.00 5.90
N ASP A 178 30.21 1.86 7.22
CA ASP A 178 30.78 0.65 7.85
C ASP A 178 29.74 -0.46 8.02
N HIS A 179 28.46 -0.10 8.19
CA HIS A 179 27.33 -1.02 8.44
C HIS A 179 26.23 -0.85 7.39
N SER A 180 26.62 -0.70 6.12
CA SER A 180 25.71 -0.30 5.04
C SER A 180 24.49 -1.22 4.87
N ARG A 181 24.65 -2.54 5.07
CA ARG A 181 23.53 -3.49 5.01
C ARG A 181 22.60 -3.36 6.20
N GLN A 182 23.10 -3.29 7.43
CA GLN A 182 22.27 -3.09 8.62
C GLN A 182 21.52 -1.76 8.54
N TYR A 183 22.19 -0.71 8.04
CA TYR A 183 21.58 0.57 7.76
C TYR A 183 20.45 0.44 6.73
N ALA A 184 20.68 -0.25 5.60
CA ALA A 184 19.63 -0.50 4.60
C ALA A 184 18.44 -1.29 5.18
N MET A 185 18.70 -2.28 6.03
CA MET A 185 17.66 -3.07 6.70
C MET A 185 16.88 -2.24 7.72
N LEU A 186 17.54 -1.31 8.42
CA LEU A 186 16.91 -0.34 9.31
C LEU A 186 15.98 0.59 8.51
N GLN A 187 16.46 1.16 7.40
CA GLN A 187 15.63 2.00 6.53
C GLN A 187 14.42 1.24 5.98
N HIS A 188 14.62 -0.01 5.55
CA HIS A 188 13.53 -0.88 5.12
C HIS A 188 12.52 -1.15 6.27
N PHE A 189 13.00 -1.40 7.49
CA PHE A 189 12.13 -1.59 8.66
C PHE A 189 11.29 -0.33 8.95
N ILE A 190 11.95 0.83 9.02
CA ILE A 190 11.30 2.14 9.22
C ILE A 190 10.21 2.34 8.16
N PHE A 191 10.57 2.17 6.88
CA PHE A 191 9.61 2.26 5.78
C PHE A 191 8.37 1.38 5.97
N TRP A 192 8.56 0.12 6.38
CA TRP A 192 7.43 -0.79 6.61
C TRP A 192 6.62 -0.49 7.87
N GLU A 193 7.25 0.05 8.92
CA GLU A 193 6.50 0.54 10.07
C GLU A 193 5.62 1.74 9.68
N ALA A 194 6.15 2.71 8.93
CA ALA A 194 5.34 3.81 8.40
C ALA A 194 4.16 3.31 7.57
N ARG A 195 4.41 2.40 6.61
CA ARG A 195 3.35 1.78 5.80
C ARG A 195 2.31 1.07 6.65
N THR A 196 2.74 0.32 7.66
CA THR A 196 1.82 -0.45 8.47
C THR A 196 0.95 0.45 9.35
N ILE A 197 1.56 1.48 9.97
CA ILE A 197 0.83 2.52 10.73
C ILE A 197 -0.22 3.17 9.83
N TYR A 198 0.20 3.68 8.67
CA TYR A 198 -0.70 4.33 7.71
C TYR A 198 -1.82 3.39 7.24
N HIS A 199 -1.49 2.14 6.90
CA HIS A 199 -2.44 1.14 6.41
C HIS A 199 -3.52 0.81 7.44
N ILE A 200 -3.14 0.72 8.73
CA ILE A 200 -4.08 0.47 9.82
C ILE A 200 -4.88 1.74 10.15
N TYR A 201 -4.20 2.89 10.27
CA TYR A 201 -4.81 4.18 10.62
C TYR A 201 -5.96 4.57 9.68
N TYR A 202 -5.78 4.32 8.38
CA TYR A 202 -6.79 4.58 7.35
C TYR A 202 -7.64 3.34 7.01
N ALA A 203 -7.56 2.29 7.83
CA ALA A 203 -8.27 1.02 7.67
C ALA A 203 -8.26 0.48 6.22
N LYS A 204 -7.13 0.61 5.52
CA LYS A 204 -6.98 0.31 4.09
C LYS A 204 -7.26 -1.16 3.76
N PHE A 205 -7.19 -2.06 4.75
CA PHE A 205 -7.56 -3.46 4.60
C PHE A 205 -9.07 -3.70 4.40
N LEU A 206 -9.92 -2.69 4.62
CA LEU A 206 -11.36 -2.74 4.32
C LEU A 206 -11.70 -2.38 2.86
N GLN A 207 -10.73 -1.88 2.10
CA GLN A 207 -10.84 -1.63 0.65
C GLN A 207 -10.64 -2.93 -0.14
#